data_AF-A0A7X4DPM0-F1
#
_entry.id   AF-A0A7X4DPM0-F1
#
_cell.length_a   1.000
_cell.length_b   1.000
_cell.length_c   1.000
_cell.angle_alpha   90.00
_cell.angle_beta   90.00
_cell.angle_gamma   90.00
#
_symmetry.space_group_name_H-M   'P 1'
#
loop_
_entity.id
_entity.type
_entity.pdbx_description
1 polymer ?
#
loop_
_entity_poly.entity_id
_entity_poly.type
_entity_poly.pdbx_seq_one_letter_code
_entity_poly.pdbx_strand_id
1 'polypeptide(L)' 'MISALDEIGIAPLLECIEAALDVGRIRAVIDITHKEGRKRAWLYDQRVVVGETESETGSRIEVNWTSSQSIRYSRL' A
#
# COMPACT_ATOMS: atom_id res chain seq x y z
N MET A 1 4.75 10.73 -44.88
CA MET A 1 5.34 11.27 -43.63
C MET A 1 5.10 10.25 -42.54
N ILE A 2 6.18 9.64 -42.04
CA ILE A 2 6.17 8.70 -40.92
C ILE A 2 6.81 9.43 -39.73
N SER A 3 6.36 9.08 -38.53
CA SER A 3 6.80 9.55 -37.19
C SER A 3 6.06 10.80 -36.71
N ALA A 4 5.60 10.90 -35.46
CA ALA A 4 5.65 9.98 -34.34
C ALA A 4 4.42 10.22 -33.46
N LEU A 5 4.01 9.17 -32.78
CA LEU A 5 3.12 9.17 -31.63
C LEU A 5 3.87 9.87 -30.48
N ASP A 6 4.03 11.20 -30.57
CA ASP A 6 4.78 12.04 -29.63
C ASP A 6 4.09 12.05 -28.26
N GLU A 7 4.48 11.08 -27.43
CA GLU A 7 5.04 11.26 -26.07
C GLU A 7 4.35 12.17 -25.03
N ILE A 8 3.14 12.69 -25.26
CA ILE A 8 2.55 13.74 -24.41
C ILE A 8 1.26 13.30 -23.68
N GLY A 9 0.64 12.19 -24.07
CA GLY A 9 -0.70 11.84 -23.56
C GLY A 9 -0.75 11.00 -22.28
N ILE A 10 0.25 10.16 -22.01
CA ILE A 10 0.17 9.16 -20.93
C ILE A 10 0.95 9.59 -19.69
N ALA A 11 2.12 10.21 -19.83
CA ALA A 11 2.93 10.64 -18.68
C ALA A 11 2.16 11.59 -17.73
N PRO A 12 1.53 12.70 -18.19
CA PRO A 12 0.78 13.57 -17.30
C PRO A 12 -0.50 12.93 -16.74
N LEU A 13 -1.11 11.99 -17.48
CA LEU A 13 -2.23 11.21 -16.97
C LEU A 13 -1.78 10.27 -15.85
N LEU A 14 -0.62 9.63 -16.02
CA LEU A 14 -0.02 8.75 -15.02
C LEU A 14 0.36 9.54 -13.78
N GLU A 15 0.99 10.71 -13.91
CA GLU A 15 1.30 11.61 -12.78
C GLU A 15 0.03 12.09 -12.06
N CYS A 16 -1.05 12.42 -12.77
CA CYS A 16 -2.32 12.78 -12.15
C CYS A 16 -2.98 11.59 -11.44
N ILE A 17 -2.90 10.38 -12.00
CA ILE A 17 -3.40 9.16 -11.36
C ILE A 17 -2.54 8.82 -10.15
N GLU A 18 -1.21 8.91 -10.25
CA GLU A 18 -0.27 8.71 -9.16
C GLU A 18 -0.52 9.72 -8.05
N ALA A 19 -0.64 11.01 -8.36
CA ALA A 19 -1.00 12.05 -7.39
C ALA A 19 -2.38 11.80 -6.76
N ALA A 20 -3.39 11.42 -7.54
CA ALA A 20 -4.71 11.07 -7.01
C ALA A 20 -4.68 9.81 -6.11
N LEU A 21 -3.80 8.85 -6.42
CA LEU A 21 -3.59 7.64 -5.64
C LEU A 21 -2.71 7.87 -4.39
N ASP A 22 -1.84 8.88 -4.42
CA ASP A 22 -0.88 9.21 -3.35
C ASP A 22 -1.48 10.16 -2.30
N VAL A 23 -2.43 11.02 -2.69
CA VAL A 23 -3.10 12.02 -1.81
C VAL A 23 -3.93 11.40 -0.66
N GLY A 24 -4.07 10.08 -0.59
CA GLY A 24 -4.86 9.40 0.45
C GLY A 24 -4.11 8.39 1.32
N ARG A 25 -2.80 8.19 1.13
CA ARG A 25 -2.07 7.13 1.83
C ARG A 25 -1.41 7.62 3.12
N ILE A 26 -1.60 6.84 4.17
CA ILE A 26 -1.13 7.08 5.52
C ILE A 26 -0.15 5.99 5.88
N ARG A 27 1.01 6.38 6.41
CA ARG A 27 1.96 5.42 6.99
C ARG A 27 1.57 5.09 8.43
N ALA A 28 1.62 3.80 8.76
CA ALA A 28 1.34 3.33 10.11
C ALA A 28 2.23 2.13 10.44
N VAL A 29 2.41 1.87 11.74
CA VAL A 29 3.13 0.71 12.25
C VAL A 29 2.13 -0.17 13.00
N ILE A 30 2.15 -1.46 12.71
CA ILE A 30 1.22 -2.45 13.26
C ILE A 30 2.03 -3.60 13.81
N ASP A 31 1.84 -3.91 15.09
CA ASP A 31 2.36 -5.13 15.69
C ASP A 31 1.34 -6.25 15.47
N ILE A 32 1.78 -7.33 14.81
CA ILE A 32 0.97 -8.52 14.56
C ILE A 32 1.57 -9.70 15.32
N THR A 33 0.78 -10.32 16.19
CA THR A 33 1.22 -11.53 16.89
C THR A 33 1.20 -12.76 15.98
N HIS A 34 1.94 -13.82 16.30
CA HIS A 34 1.92 -15.06 15.50
C HIS A 34 0.52 -15.68 15.33
N LYS A 35 -0.41 -15.39 16.25
CA LYS A 35 -1.81 -15.86 16.19
C LYS A 35 -2.66 -15.11 15.17
N GLU A 36 -2.20 -13.95 14.70
CA GLU A 36 -2.92 -13.06 13.80
C GLU A 36 -2.47 -13.20 12.34
N GLY A 37 -2.04 -14.40 11.93
CA GLY A 37 -1.56 -14.68 10.58
C GLY A 37 -2.52 -14.26 9.45
N ARG A 38 -3.85 -14.27 9.70
CA ARG A 38 -4.85 -13.74 8.75
C ARG A 38 -4.69 -12.24 8.49
N LYS A 39 -4.43 -11.44 9.53
CA LYS A 39 -4.23 -10.00 9.41
C LYS A 39 -2.92 -9.70 8.66
N ARG A 40 -1.85 -10.44 8.96
CA ARG A 40 -0.58 -10.37 8.21
C ARG A 40 -0.79 -10.69 6.73
N ALA A 41 -1.45 -11.80 6.43
CA ALA A 41 -1.73 -12.19 5.05
C ALA A 41 -2.55 -11.12 4.30
N TRP A 42 -3.54 -10.50 4.96
CA TRP A 42 -4.32 -9.42 4.37
C TRP A 42 -3.48 -8.19 4.04
N LEU A 43 -2.56 -7.77 4.92
CA LEU A 43 -1.68 -6.63 4.64
C LEU A 43 -0.81 -6.86 3.39
N TYR A 44 -0.30 -8.07 3.25
CA TYR A 44 0.47 -8.49 2.08
C TYR A 44 -0.39 -8.56 0.81
N ASP A 45 -1.58 -9.15 0.90
CA ASP A 45 -2.54 -9.24 -0.21
C ASP A 45 -2.95 -7.86 -0.74
N GLN A 46 -3.18 -6.91 0.17
CA GLN A 46 -3.52 -5.53 -0.19
C GLN A 46 -2.31 -4.71 -0.66
N ARG A 47 -1.09 -5.28 -0.65
CA ARG A 47 0.17 -4.64 -1.02
C ARG A 47 0.40 -3.30 -0.31
N VAL A 48 0.03 -3.25 0.97
CA VAL A 48 0.21 -2.06 1.79
C VAL A 48 1.48 -2.12 2.65
N VAL A 49 2.14 -3.28 2.73
CA VAL A 49 3.39 -3.44 3.51
C VAL A 49 4.54 -2.71 2.83
N VAL A 50 5.24 -1.87 3.59
CA VAL A 50 6.46 -1.17 3.16
C VAL A 50 7.70 -1.64 3.93
N GLY A 51 7.52 -2.29 5.07
CA GLY A 51 8.60 -2.89 5.85
C GLY A 51 8.06 -3.90 6.85
N GLU A 52 8.87 -4.90 7.20
CA GLU A 52 8.57 -5.85 8.25
C GLU A 52 9.83 -6.14 9.07
N THR A 53 9.69 -6.08 10.39
CA THR A 53 10.72 -6.49 11.35
C THR A 53 10.16 -7.63 12.18
N GLU A 54 10.82 -8.79 12.14
CA GLU A 54 10.46 -9.92 12.99
C GLU A 54 10.85 -9.65 14.45
N SER A 55 10.07 -10.18 15.39
CA SER A 55 10.27 -10.04 16.83
C SER A 55 9.91 -11.36 17.52
N GLU A 56 10.31 -11.54 18.78
CA GLU A 56 10.10 -12.82 19.50
C GLU A 56 8.63 -13.23 19.68
N THR A 57 7.70 -12.27 19.62
CA THR A 57 6.27 -12.50 19.86
C THR A 57 5.40 -12.31 18.61
N GLY A 58 6.01 -11.96 17.47
CA GLY A 58 5.30 -11.65 16.24
C GLY A 58 6.14 -10.84 15.25
N SER A 59 5.50 -9.91 14.56
CA SER A 59 6.14 -9.06 13.56
C SER A 59 5.63 -7.64 13.68
N ARG A 60 6.54 -6.67 13.59
CA ARG A 60 6.23 -5.26 13.45
C ARG A 60 6.21 -4.92 11.97
N ILE A 61 5.06 -4.52 11.46
CA ILE A 61 4.83 -4.27 10.04
C ILE A 61 4.57 -2.78 9.84
N GLU A 62 5.39 -2.16 9.00
CA GLU A 62 5.18 -0.82 8.49
C GLU A 62 4.30 -0.90 7.25
N VAL A 63 3.26 -0.08 7.20
CA VAL A 63 2.28 -0.06 6.12
C VAL A 63 2.13 1.34 5.54
N ASN A 64 1.76 1.43 4.27
CA ASN A 64 1.34 2.64 3.59
C ASN A 64 0.01 2.38 2.88
N TRP A 65 -1.10 2.79 3.50
CA TRP A 65 -2.46 2.40 3.11
C TRP A 65 -3.41 3.59 3.04
N THR A 66 -4.55 3.44 2.36
CA THR A 66 -5.59 4.47 2.39
C THR A 66 -6.45 4.39 3.65
N SER A 67 -7.17 5.46 3.97
CA SER A 67 -8.16 5.45 5.06
C SER A 67 -9.18 4.31 4.92
N SER A 68 -9.62 4.00 3.70
CA SER A 68 -10.54 2.88 3.44
C SER A 68 -9.93 1.51 3.76
N GLN A 69 -8.65 1.32 3.45
CA GLN A 69 -7.92 0.10 3.78
C GLN A 69 -7.74 -0.05 5.30
N SER A 70 -7.37 1.02 6.01
CA SER A 70 -7.29 1.02 7.48
C SER A 70 -8.63 0.64 8.15
N ILE A 71 -9.76 1.18 7.67
CA ILE A 71 -11.09 0.81 8.16
C ILE A 71 -11.43 -0.67 7.87
N ARG A 72 -10.97 -1.22 6.74
CA ARG A 72 -11.19 -2.64 6.43
C ARG A 72 -10.33 -3.54 7.31
N TYR A 73 -9.09 -3.14 7.58
CA TYR A 73 -8.19 -3.85 8.48
C TYR A 73 -8.73 -3.96 9.90
N SER A 74 -9.33 -2.89 10.43
CA SER A 74 -9.87 -2.87 11.80
C SER A 74 -11.07 -3.81 12.01
N ARG A 75 -11.64 -4.38 10.93
CA ARG A 75 -12.78 -5.28 10.95
C ARG A 75 -12.41 -6.76 10.77
N LEU A 76 -11.12 -7.09 10.64
CA LEU A 76 -10.59 -8.46 10.52
C LEU A 76 -10.39 -9.14 11.87
#